data_AF-A0A8H3F044-F1
#
_entry.id   AF-A0A8H3F044-F1
#
_cell.length_a   1.000
_cell.length_b   1.000
_cell.length_c   1.000
_cell.angle_alpha   90.00
_cell.angle_beta   90.00
_cell.angle_gamma   90.00
#
_symmetry.space_group_name_H-M   'P 1'
#
loop_
_entity.id
_entity.type
_entity.pdbx_description
1 polymer ?
#
loop_
_entity_poly.entity_id
_entity_poly.type
_entity_poly.pdbx_seq_one_letter_code
_entity_poly.pdbx_strand_id
1 'polypeptide(L)'
;MDWFIKKGETVEENKPKRLEYWHDPLCSTGVPSKITAPVYVHSDVHNSGAPELKTNEVVELVRVTADLRRIPTHNFPTTFGKDGLLYYDLKFEIEITYYSAYTKYELIYDGKNYGPVSAEYV
;
A
#
# COMPACT_ATOMS: atom_id res chain seq x y z
N MET A 1 -4.95 -10.52 6.19
CA MET A 1 -4.00 -10.17 5.11
C MET A 1 -4.83 -9.93 3.87
N ASP A 2 -4.64 -8.82 3.18
CA ASP A 2 -5.32 -8.55 1.92
C ASP A 2 -4.38 -8.88 0.76
N TRP A 3 -4.84 -9.76 -0.14
CA TRP A 3 -4.03 -10.33 -1.21
C TRP A 3 -4.43 -9.75 -2.57
N PHE A 4 -3.46 -9.24 -3.33
CA PHE A 4 -3.69 -8.72 -4.68
C PHE A 4 -4.10 -9.81 -5.68
N ILE A 5 -3.44 -10.97 -5.61
CA ILE A 5 -3.68 -12.13 -6.47
C ILE A 5 -3.58 -13.37 -5.60
N LYS A 6 -4.56 -14.26 -5.72
CA LYS A 6 -4.47 -15.61 -5.17
C LYS A 6 -4.14 -16.61 -6.27
N LYS A 7 -3.50 -17.71 -5.90
CA LYS A 7 -3.20 -18.82 -6.81
C LYS A 7 -4.50 -19.30 -7.48
N GLY A 8 -4.47 -19.43 -8.81
CA GLY A 8 -5.64 -19.82 -9.61
C GLY A 8 -6.56 -18.67 -10.01
N GLU A 9 -6.37 -17.45 -9.50
CA GLU A 9 -7.09 -16.29 -10.00
C GLU A 9 -6.56 -15.87 -11.37
N THR A 10 -7.48 -15.50 -12.28
CA THR A 10 -7.11 -14.86 -13.54
C THR A 10 -6.59 -13.46 -13.26
N VAL A 11 -5.35 -13.18 -13.70
CA VAL A 11 -4.81 -11.83 -13.70
C VAL A 11 -5.26 -11.16 -14.99
N GLU A 12 -6.13 -10.18 -14.86
CA GLU A 12 -6.57 -9.37 -16.00
C GLU A 12 -5.55 -8.25 -16.23
N GLU A 13 -4.82 -8.33 -17.36
CA GLU A 13 -3.90 -7.26 -17.74
C GLU A 13 -4.65 -5.94 -17.92
N ASN A 14 -3.98 -4.82 -17.61
CA ASN A 14 -4.50 -3.46 -17.74
C ASN A 14 -5.70 -3.12 -16.83
N LYS A 15 -6.08 -4.01 -15.90
CA LYS A 15 -7.11 -3.71 -14.90
C LYS A 15 -6.47 -3.48 -13.53
N PRO A 16 -6.59 -2.27 -12.97
CA PRO A 16 -5.99 -1.95 -11.69
C PRO A 16 -6.69 -2.67 -10.54
N LYS A 17 -5.91 -3.12 -9.55
CA LYS A 17 -6.39 -3.51 -8.22
C LYS A 17 -5.87 -2.52 -7.19
N ARG A 18 -6.59 -2.34 -6.09
CA ARG A 18 -6.23 -1.38 -5.04
C ARG A 18 -6.12 -2.05 -3.69
N LEU A 19 -5.14 -1.61 -2.90
CA LEU A 19 -5.06 -1.91 -1.48
C LEU A 19 -5.07 -0.63 -0.68
N GLU A 20 -5.87 -0.62 0.37
CA GLU A 20 -5.94 0.48 1.32
C GLU A 20 -4.81 0.37 2.35
N TYR A 21 -4.25 1.52 2.69
CA TYR A 21 -3.23 1.67 3.70
C TYR A 21 -3.61 2.84 4.61
N TRP A 22 -3.35 2.65 5.89
CA TRP A 22 -3.54 3.65 6.94
C TRP A 22 -2.18 4.11 7.44
N HIS A 23 -2.04 5.42 7.65
CA HIS A 23 -0.86 6.00 8.24
C HIS A 23 -1.21 7.20 9.11
N ASP A 24 -0.97 7.03 10.41
CA ASP A 24 -1.38 8.01 11.41
C ASP A 24 -0.17 8.55 12.19
N PRO A 25 0.74 9.30 11.55
CA PRO A 25 1.89 9.88 12.22
C PRO A 25 1.48 11.07 13.09
N LEU A 26 2.24 11.29 14.16
CA LEU A 26 2.02 12.37 15.11
C LEU A 26 2.29 13.73 14.45
N CYS A 27 1.35 14.67 14.54
CA CYS A 27 1.47 15.98 13.89
C CYS A 27 2.69 16.78 14.35
N SER A 28 3.13 16.60 15.60
CA SER A 28 4.31 17.29 16.15
C SER A 28 5.64 16.80 15.52
N THR A 29 5.65 15.66 14.83
CA THR A 29 6.84 15.19 14.08
C THR A 29 7.00 15.86 12.72
N GLY A 30 6.03 16.69 12.31
CA GLY A 30 6.01 17.40 11.04
C GLY A 30 5.07 16.78 10.02
N VAL A 31 5.03 17.38 8.83
CA VAL A 31 4.17 16.93 7.73
C VAL A 31 4.71 15.63 7.12
N PRO A 32 3.88 14.58 6.93
CA PRO A 32 4.30 13.34 6.33
C PRO A 32 4.79 13.56 4.90
N SER A 33 6.01 13.09 4.62
CA SER A 33 6.65 13.31 3.31
C SER A 33 6.64 12.07 2.44
N LYS A 34 6.76 10.89 3.03
CA LYS A 34 6.80 9.61 2.34
C LYS A 34 6.12 8.54 3.18
N ILE A 35 5.63 7.52 2.50
CA ILE A 35 5.22 6.27 3.13
C ILE A 35 5.86 5.11 2.41
N THR A 36 6.34 4.14 3.18
CA THR A 36 6.89 2.89 2.69
C THR A 36 6.02 1.74 3.19
N ALA A 37 5.59 0.90 2.27
CA ALA A 37 4.76 -0.27 2.56
C ALA A 37 5.38 -1.53 1.92
N PRO A 38 5.50 -2.64 2.67
CA PRO A 38 5.91 -3.91 2.10
C PRO A 38 4.72 -4.58 1.38
N VAL A 39 5.00 -5.16 0.21
CA VAL A 39 4.11 -6.09 -0.49
C VAL A 39 4.68 -7.49 -0.31
N TYR A 40 3.81 -8.41 0.11
CA TYR A 40 4.19 -9.76 0.47
C TYR A 40 3.84 -10.77 -0.62
N VAL A 41 4.58 -11.87 -0.65
CA VAL A 41 4.30 -13.06 -1.44
C VAL A 41 4.29 -14.29 -0.53
N HIS A 42 3.47 -15.26 -0.88
CA HIS A 42 3.40 -16.55 -0.20
C HIS A 42 3.66 -17.67 -1.19
N SER A 43 4.63 -18.54 -0.88
CA SER A 43 4.87 -19.76 -1.65
C SER A 43 3.91 -20.85 -1.20
N ASP A 44 2.80 -21.01 -1.90
CA ASP A 44 1.80 -22.07 -1.64
C ASP A 44 2.26 -23.44 -2.18
N VAL A 45 3.35 -23.96 -1.59
CA VAL A 45 4.01 -25.23 -1.96
C VAL A 45 3.09 -26.42 -1.69
N HIS A 46 2.31 -26.35 -0.61
CA HIS A 46 1.43 -27.43 -0.17
C HIS A 46 0.00 -27.32 -0.68
N ASN A 47 -0.29 -26.32 -1.54
CA ASN A 47 -1.63 -26.04 -2.05
C ASN A 47 -2.66 -25.81 -0.93
N SER A 48 -2.21 -25.23 0.18
CA SER A 48 -3.00 -24.81 1.35
C SER A 48 -3.78 -23.51 1.11
N GLY A 49 -3.47 -22.80 0.02
CA GLY A 49 -4.10 -21.53 -0.31
C GLY A 49 -3.49 -20.34 0.43
N ALA A 50 -3.99 -19.14 0.11
CA ALA A 50 -3.45 -17.89 0.68
C ALA A 50 -3.84 -17.75 2.17
N PRO A 51 -2.87 -17.59 3.09
CA PRO A 51 -3.18 -17.54 4.52
C PRO A 51 -3.82 -16.20 4.91
N GLU A 52 -4.75 -16.24 5.87
CA GLU A 52 -5.41 -15.05 6.38
C GLU A 52 -4.50 -14.23 7.33
N LEU A 53 -3.61 -14.93 8.02
CA LEU A 53 -2.61 -14.37 8.94
C LEU A 53 -1.21 -14.56 8.37
N LYS A 54 -0.29 -13.66 8.72
CA LYS A 54 1.11 -13.77 8.29
C LYS A 54 1.74 -15.02 8.91
N THR A 55 2.26 -15.91 8.07
CA THR A 55 3.05 -17.08 8.46
C THR A 55 4.53 -16.88 8.12
N ASN A 56 5.38 -17.82 8.52
CA ASN A 56 6.81 -17.81 8.16
C ASN A 56 7.06 -18.02 6.66
N GLU A 57 6.05 -18.48 5.93
CA GLU A 57 6.09 -18.70 4.48
C GLU A 57 5.64 -17.46 3.69
N VAL A 58 5.31 -16.37 4.40
CA VAL A 58 4.96 -15.08 3.81
C VAL A 58 6.17 -14.16 3.88
N VAL A 59 6.80 -13.92 2.74
CA VAL A 59 8.03 -13.12 2.61
C VAL A 59 7.76 -11.81 1.88
N GLU A 60 8.56 -10.78 2.18
CA GLU A 60 8.49 -9.50 1.46
C GLU A 60 9.01 -9.70 0.03
N LEU A 61 8.21 -9.34 -0.96
CA LEU A 61 8.58 -9.41 -2.38
C LEU A 61 9.12 -8.06 -2.87
N VAL A 62 8.41 -7.01 -2.52
CA VAL A 62 8.70 -5.67 -3.00
C VAL A 62 8.31 -4.64 -1.97
N ARG A 63 9.17 -3.65 -1.80
CA ARG A 63 8.94 -2.49 -0.94
C ARG A 63 8.50 -1.33 -1.81
N VAL A 64 7.28 -0.84 -1.59
CA VAL A 64 6.75 0.31 -2.32
C VAL A 64 6.88 1.58 -1.48
N THR A 65 7.37 2.67 -2.07
CA THR A 65 7.54 3.96 -1.40
C THR A 65 6.84 5.05 -2.18
N ALA A 66 5.80 5.63 -1.57
CA ALA A 66 5.00 6.71 -2.14
C ALA A 66 5.44 8.07 -1.57
N ASP A 67 5.46 9.10 -2.42
CA ASP A 67 5.83 10.47 -2.06
C ASP A 67 4.56 11.28 -1.75
N LEU A 68 4.32 11.53 -0.47
CA LEU A 68 3.13 12.22 0.02
C LEU A 68 3.20 13.73 -0.21
N ARG A 69 4.38 14.28 -0.52
CA ARG A 69 4.55 15.73 -0.82
C ARG A 69 3.81 16.14 -2.10
N ARG A 70 3.37 15.18 -2.91
CA ARG A 70 2.54 15.41 -4.10
C ARG A 70 1.09 15.71 -3.74
N ILE A 71 0.66 15.32 -2.54
CA ILE A 71 -0.68 15.61 -2.04
C ILE A 71 -0.66 16.98 -1.35
N PRO A 72 -1.58 17.90 -1.69
CA PRO A 72 -1.70 19.14 -0.97
C PRO A 72 -2.00 18.89 0.51
N THR A 73 -1.14 19.41 1.38
CA THR A 73 -1.14 19.11 2.82
C THR A 73 -2.39 19.62 3.55
N HIS A 74 -3.07 20.64 3.01
CA HIS A 74 -4.36 21.11 3.53
C HIS A 74 -5.48 20.07 3.42
N ASN A 75 -5.27 18.99 2.66
CA ASN A 75 -6.21 17.88 2.55
C ASN A 75 -5.97 16.80 3.59
N PHE A 76 -4.90 16.87 4.40
CA PHE A 76 -4.63 15.85 5.40
C PHE A 76 -5.53 16.03 6.62
N PRO A 77 -6.49 15.11 6.86
CA PRO A 77 -7.31 15.18 8.04
C PRO A 77 -6.46 14.87 9.26
N THR A 78 -6.87 15.41 10.41
CA THR A 78 -6.21 15.16 11.69
C THR A 78 -7.23 14.76 12.74
N THR A 79 -6.84 13.87 13.64
CA THR A 79 -7.68 13.37 14.73
C THR A 79 -6.91 13.33 16.04
N PHE A 80 -7.62 13.49 17.17
CA PHE A 80 -7.01 13.33 18.48
C PHE A 80 -6.97 11.85 18.87
N GLY A 81 -5.78 11.38 19.22
CA GLY A 81 -5.59 10.07 19.82
C GLY A 81 -6.15 10.01 21.23
N LYS A 82 -6.29 8.79 21.77
CA LYS A 82 -6.74 8.56 23.16
C LYS A 82 -5.77 9.13 24.21
N ASP A 83 -4.54 9.39 23.80
CA ASP A 83 -3.49 10.03 24.58
C ASP A 83 -3.56 11.57 24.56
N GLY A 84 -4.54 12.14 23.84
CA GLY A 84 -4.72 13.59 23.71
C GLY A 84 -3.76 14.25 22.71
N LEU A 85 -2.98 13.47 21.97
CA LEU A 85 -2.08 13.98 20.94
C LEU A 85 -2.79 14.06 19.58
N LEU A 86 -2.36 15.00 18.73
CA LEU A 86 -2.92 15.18 17.39
C LEU A 86 -2.15 14.33 16.36
N TYR A 87 -2.86 13.51 15.61
CA TYR A 87 -2.34 12.64 14.56
C TYR A 87 -2.93 13.02 13.22
N TYR A 88 -2.18 12.82 12.14
CA TYR A 88 -2.79 12.75 10.81
C TYR A 88 -3.63 11.46 10.69
N ASP A 89 -4.68 11.45 9.86
CA ASP A 89 -5.47 10.24 9.54
C ASP A 89 -5.39 10.00 8.03
N LEU A 90 -4.26 9.45 7.57
CA LEU A 90 -4.02 9.29 6.14
C LEU A 90 -4.49 7.92 5.67
N LYS A 91 -5.57 7.93 4.88
CA LYS A 91 -6.07 6.78 4.14
C LYS A 91 -5.72 6.94 2.67
N PHE A 92 -4.84 6.08 2.17
CA PHE A 92 -4.43 6.11 0.77
C PHE A 92 -4.50 4.70 0.20
N GLU A 93 -4.57 4.61 -1.12
CA GLU A 93 -4.57 3.34 -1.83
C GLU A 93 -3.31 3.23 -2.68
N ILE A 94 -2.72 2.04 -2.73
CA ILE A 94 -1.73 1.72 -3.76
C ILE A 94 -2.46 0.94 -4.84
N GLU A 95 -2.52 1.54 -6.02
CA GLU A 95 -3.08 0.93 -7.21
C GLU A 95 -1.99 0.14 -7.93
N ILE A 96 -2.24 -1.14 -8.17
CA ILE A 96 -1.36 -2.04 -8.92
C ILE A 96 -1.99 -2.38 -10.27
N THR A 97 -1.22 -2.21 -11.34
CA THR A 97 -1.62 -2.64 -12.69
C THR A 97 -0.57 -3.58 -13.26
N TYR A 98 -1.03 -4.75 -13.70
CA TYR A 98 -0.18 -5.76 -14.34
C TYR A 98 -0.18 -5.58 -15.85
N TYR A 99 1.02 -5.51 -16.42
CA TYR A 99 1.27 -5.54 -17.86
C TYR A 99 2.15 -6.75 -18.17
N SER A 100 2.16 -7.20 -19.42
CA SER A 100 2.90 -8.40 -19.82
C SER A 100 4.41 -8.32 -19.51
N ALA A 101 4.99 -7.11 -19.44
CA ALA A 101 6.42 -6.89 -19.23
C ALA A 101 6.79 -6.24 -17.88
N TYR A 102 5.83 -5.67 -17.16
CA TYR A 102 6.12 -4.96 -15.91
C TYR A 102 4.86 -4.78 -15.04
N THR A 103 5.09 -4.42 -13.78
CA THR A 103 4.03 -4.05 -12.84
C THR A 103 4.15 -2.56 -12.52
N LYS A 104 3.03 -1.85 -12.60
CA LYS A 104 2.95 -0.42 -12.29
C LYS A 104 2.30 -0.23 -10.93
N TYR A 105 2.86 0.66 -10.11
CA TYR A 105 2.32 1.06 -8.81
C TYR A 105 2.04 2.56 -8.82
N GLU A 106 0.85 2.95 -8.39
CA GLU A 106 0.41 4.35 -8.34
C GLU A 106 -0.23 4.68 -6.99
N LEU A 107 -0.03 5.91 -6.55
CA LEU A 107 -0.61 6.41 -5.30
C LEU A 107 -1.97 7.00 -5.60
N ILE A 108 -3.01 6.48 -4.96
CA ILE A 108 -4.34 7.08 -4.95
C ILE A 108 -4.62 7.67 -3.57
N TYR A 109 -5.14 8.89 -3.54
CA TYR A 109 -5.60 9.53 -2.31
C TYR A 109 -6.86 10.32 -2.60
N ASP A 110 -7.90 10.14 -1.79
CA ASP A 110 -9.21 10.79 -2.00
C ASP A 110 -9.75 10.60 -3.44
N GLY A 111 -9.62 9.37 -3.96
CA GLY A 111 -10.03 9.00 -5.32
C GLY A 111 -9.18 9.59 -6.46
N LYS A 112 -8.13 10.37 -6.16
CA LYS A 112 -7.25 10.99 -7.16
C LYS A 112 -5.91 10.29 -7.25
N ASN A 113 -5.40 10.15 -8.47
CA ASN A 113 -4.08 9.58 -8.73
C ASN A 113 -2.99 10.67 -8.58
N TYR A 114 -2.01 10.41 -7.71
CA TYR A 114 -0.86 11.26 -7.40
C TYR A 114 0.46 10.74 -8.02
N GLY A 115 0.34 9.80 -8.95
CA GLY A 115 1.40 9.33 -9.82
C GLY A 115 2.16 8.12 -9.28
N PRO A 116 3.34 7.83 -9.87
CA PRO A 116 4.03 6.57 -9.67
C PRO A 116 4.63 6.47 -8.27
N VAL A 117 4.64 5.23 -7.77
CA VAL A 117 5.24 4.80 -6.51
C VAL A 117 6.53 4.06 -6.80
N SER A 118 7.58 4.34 -6.03
CA SER A 118 8.87 3.65 -6.17
C SER A 118 8.73 2.21 -5.71
N ALA A 119 9.28 1.24 -6.43
CA ALA A 119 9.23 -0.17 -6.07
C ALA A 119 10.65 -0.76 -6.04
N GLU A 120 11.01 -1.38 -4.93
CA GLU A 120 12.31 -2.04 -4.71
C GLU A 120 12.07 -3.53 -4.40
N TYR A 121 12.45 -4.40 -5.33
CA TYR A 121 12.29 -5.85 -5.20
C TYR A 121 13.43 -6.44 -4.35
N VAL A 122 13.10 -7.39 -3.48
CA VAL A 122 14.02 -8.03 -2.52
C VAL A 122 14.50 -9.38 -3.03
#